data_AF-A0A0F7TIF3-F1
#
_entry.id   AF-A0A0F7TIF3-F1
#
_cell.length_a   1.000
_cell.length_b   1.000
_cell.length_c   1.000
_cell.angle_alpha   90.00
_cell.angle_beta   90.00
_cell.angle_gamma   90.00
#
_symmetry.space_group_name_H-M   'P 1'
#
loop_
_entity.id
_entity.type
_entity.pdbx_description
1 polymer ?
#
loop_
_entity_poly.entity_id
_entity_poly.type
_entity_poly.pdbx_seq_one_letter_code
_entity_poly.pdbx_strand_id
1 'polypeptide(L)'
;MPQCLNDAATEDTSTQKKGLLTDGSAPIQRKKDDDSMELYSPSTAHDSGHESDYECDGPHSINSSKSETASAVSPYMGTLEMLKRPHTDWELTEEAKRIYAQVALVEKTCKAQLSHTRWQELISWHQLLLQKQQEFFLASQHHSASSELRLIAEKYAMPARMWKYGIHNFLNRLKENLPSTLDYIRSFINFAISIIMPLLKNAPDFNGTWTECLGDLARYRMAMEEFNMKDRKVWAAASRYWYNQNAGMSPTIGRIQHHLGILSRANPLQQLFHYTKALVSVSPFPDTRDVMELLFSPYRELDMASSQHTMTTAFLATHCALYHGQPADEFFTLATHFLLLLREEAVQDQTGVYIMSCNFAAILQYGDPEAIVALELTQEDGESVSFKDARGLTPSSVHLHPMAQQGATLSFKTLSILLDSIKGGGVSSCAHISLSFIWGLALRPKAMQRLQEFIPWASIARFLNTLIGPDIIFDKIEDRAFPLYKGAARYFPEDFLIRGLTWSQLYYPHDFFQETASTKEKSVIEDPSIGISRKHRCLWLGVRIVTATSGRWIIYNHRKFDITQVCG
;
A
#
# COMPACT_ATOMS: atom_id res chain seq x y z
N MET A 1 -9.54 -31.78 51.12
CA MET A 1 -8.97 -30.53 51.68
C MET A 1 -7.50 -30.76 51.98
N PRO A 2 -6.59 -29.76 51.94
CA PRO A 2 -6.77 -28.33 51.62
C PRO A 2 -5.80 -27.76 50.55
N GLN A 3 -6.15 -26.55 50.09
CA GLN A 3 -5.34 -25.36 49.75
C GLN A 3 -3.84 -25.46 49.40
N CYS A 4 -3.46 -24.81 48.29
CA CYS A 4 -2.42 -23.76 48.23
C CYS A 4 -2.29 -23.22 46.80
N LEU A 5 -2.45 -21.89 46.62
CA LEU A 5 -1.53 -21.01 45.88
C LEU A 5 -2.16 -19.62 45.75
N ASN A 6 -1.75 -18.73 46.65
CA ASN A 6 -1.87 -17.29 46.54
C ASN A 6 -0.60 -16.71 45.91
N ASP A 7 -0.82 -15.72 45.04
CA ASP A 7 -0.15 -14.43 44.94
C ASP A 7 1.37 -14.33 44.74
N ALA A 8 1.74 -13.80 43.57
CA ALA A 8 2.71 -12.69 43.47
C ALA A 8 2.56 -11.98 42.12
N ALA A 9 1.73 -10.93 42.08
CA ALA A 9 1.76 -9.88 41.06
C ALA A 9 1.40 -8.53 41.72
N THR A 10 2.40 -7.67 41.86
CA THR A 10 2.38 -6.23 42.21
C THR A 10 3.78 -5.74 41.83
N GLU A 11 4.07 -4.63 41.16
CA GLU A 11 3.44 -3.41 40.63
C GLU A 11 4.27 -3.07 39.35
N ASP A 12 3.80 -2.34 38.34
CA ASP A 12 3.81 -0.88 38.34
C ASP A 12 3.00 -0.35 37.13
N THR A 13 2.13 0.62 37.40
CA THR A 13 1.26 1.28 36.41
C THR A 13 1.33 2.79 36.58
N SER A 14 1.83 3.50 35.56
CA SER A 14 1.41 4.85 35.15
C SER A 14 2.02 5.08 33.75
N THR A 15 1.40 5.65 32.71
CA THR A 15 0.31 6.59 32.59
C THR A 15 -0.25 6.44 31.16
N GLN A 16 -1.52 6.12 30.96
CA GLN A 16 -2.12 6.03 29.61
C GLN A 16 -3.11 7.17 29.40
N LYS A 17 -2.77 8.08 28.47
CA LYS A 17 -3.69 9.05 27.86
C LYS A 17 -4.77 8.28 27.10
N LYS A 18 -6.03 8.67 27.31
CA LYS A 18 -7.19 8.25 26.51
C LYS A 18 -6.95 8.62 25.04
N GLY A 19 -6.80 7.60 24.19
CA GLY A 19 -6.85 7.69 22.73
C GLY A 19 -8.03 6.86 22.23
N LEU A 20 -8.76 7.46 21.29
CA LEU A 20 -10.02 7.00 20.70
C LEU A 20 -9.85 5.65 19.99
N LEU A 21 -10.84 4.77 20.13
CA LEU A 21 -10.95 3.47 19.45
C LEU A 21 -10.90 3.65 17.92
N THR A 22 -9.89 3.08 17.27
CA THR A 22 -9.87 2.84 15.83
C THR A 22 -9.36 1.42 15.56
N ASP A 23 -10.16 0.68 14.80
CA ASP A 23 -9.94 -0.58 14.07
C ASP A 23 -9.10 -1.71 14.73
N GLY A 24 -9.80 -2.81 15.03
CA GLY A 24 -9.27 -3.97 15.74
C GLY A 24 -8.51 -4.94 14.84
N SER A 25 -7.18 -4.85 14.88
CA SER A 25 -6.20 -5.93 14.80
C SER A 25 -4.84 -5.25 14.70
N ALA A 26 -4.02 -5.33 15.77
CA ALA A 26 -2.69 -4.73 15.70
C ALA A 26 -1.88 -5.41 14.59
N PRO A 27 -1.41 -4.70 13.55
CA PRO A 27 -0.60 -5.31 12.50
C PRO A 27 0.66 -5.92 13.13
N ILE A 28 1.08 -7.10 12.65
CA ILE A 28 2.30 -7.74 13.14
C ILE A 28 3.44 -6.72 13.00
N GLN A 29 4.01 -6.26 14.12
CA GLN A 29 5.27 -5.53 14.09
C GLN A 29 6.39 -6.53 13.78
N ARG A 30 6.63 -6.75 12.48
CA ARG A 30 7.80 -7.49 11.98
C ARG A 30 8.97 -6.53 11.95
N LYS A 31 10.11 -6.93 12.53
CA LYS A 31 11.35 -6.15 12.54
C LYS A 31 12.12 -6.40 11.23
N LYS A 32 13.02 -5.47 10.91
CA LYS A 32 14.02 -5.43 9.82
C LYS A 32 14.57 -6.78 9.30
N ASP A 33 14.70 -7.80 10.15
CA ASP A 33 15.26 -9.11 9.78
C ASP A 33 14.31 -9.97 8.92
N ASP A 34 13.00 -9.73 8.94
CA ASP A 34 12.03 -10.52 8.14
C ASP A 34 12.08 -10.16 6.64
N ASP A 35 12.66 -9.00 6.27
CA ASP A 35 12.68 -8.44 4.91
C ASP A 35 14.03 -8.50 4.19
N SER A 36 15.06 -9.05 4.83
CA SER A 36 16.46 -9.07 4.34
C SER A 36 16.70 -9.98 3.12
N MET A 37 15.66 -10.38 2.38
CA MET A 37 15.75 -11.36 1.30
C MET A 37 16.45 -10.83 0.04
N GLU A 38 16.70 -9.52 -0.07
CA GLU A 38 17.06 -8.86 -1.32
C GLU A 38 18.55 -8.57 -1.59
N LEU A 39 19.48 -8.95 -0.70
CA LEU A 39 20.90 -8.61 -0.86
C LEU A 39 21.69 -9.49 -1.86
N TYR A 40 21.04 -10.29 -2.70
CA TYR A 40 21.71 -11.00 -3.78
C TYR A 40 21.38 -10.38 -5.14
N SER A 41 22.38 -9.75 -5.76
CA SER A 41 22.33 -9.17 -7.10
C SER A 41 22.36 -10.26 -8.18
N PRO A 42 21.36 -10.35 -9.07
CA PRO A 42 21.54 -11.00 -10.35
C PRO A 42 22.07 -9.98 -11.37
N SER A 43 23.03 -10.42 -12.18
CA SER A 43 23.64 -9.69 -13.30
C SER A 43 22.63 -8.89 -14.13
N THR A 44 23.02 -7.66 -14.47
CA THR A 44 22.38 -6.77 -15.44
C THR A 44 22.15 -7.50 -16.77
N ALA A 45 20.91 -7.86 -17.06
CA ALA A 45 20.47 -8.15 -18.42
C ALA A 45 19.34 -7.16 -18.72
N HIS A 46 19.58 -6.28 -19.69
CA HIS A 46 18.58 -5.35 -20.23
C HIS A 46 17.41 -6.17 -20.79
N ASP A 47 16.24 -6.07 -20.16
CA ASP A 47 15.00 -6.65 -20.66
C ASP A 47 14.17 -5.52 -21.30
N SER A 48 14.22 -5.43 -22.63
CA SER A 48 13.47 -4.46 -23.43
C SER A 48 12.18 -5.07 -23.97
N GLY A 49 11.39 -5.70 -23.09
CA GLY A 49 10.08 -6.25 -23.41
C GLY A 49 8.96 -5.35 -22.92
N HIS A 50 8.11 -4.87 -23.82
CA HIS A 50 6.80 -4.32 -23.44
C HIS A 50 6.00 -5.42 -22.71
N GLU A 51 5.87 -5.32 -21.40
CA GLU A 51 4.88 -6.06 -20.63
C GLU A 51 3.49 -5.50 -20.99
N SER A 52 2.78 -6.20 -21.87
CA SER A 52 1.34 -6.04 -22.00
C SER A 52 0.68 -6.70 -20.79
N ASP A 53 -0.11 -5.91 -20.04
CA ASP A 53 -0.95 -6.37 -18.95
C ASP A 53 -2.00 -7.38 -19.45
N TYR A 54 -1.62 -8.65 -19.52
CA TYR A 54 -2.59 -9.73 -19.59
C TYR A 54 -3.01 -10.10 -18.17
N GLU A 55 -4.26 -9.74 -17.84
CA GLU A 55 -5.00 -10.25 -16.69
C GLU A 55 -4.86 -11.78 -16.64
N CYS A 56 -4.07 -12.26 -15.68
CA CYS A 56 -4.06 -13.68 -15.38
C CYS A 56 -5.20 -13.92 -14.40
N ASP A 57 -6.23 -14.64 -14.84
CA ASP A 57 -7.18 -15.29 -13.94
C ASP A 57 -6.40 -15.93 -12.79
N GLY A 58 -6.82 -15.64 -11.56
CA GLY A 58 -6.13 -16.08 -10.34
C GLY A 58 -5.83 -17.58 -10.35
N PRO A 59 -4.88 -18.08 -9.52
CA PRO A 59 -4.41 -19.45 -9.59
C PRO A 59 -5.49 -20.43 -9.08
N HIS A 60 -6.49 -20.69 -9.90
CA HIS A 60 -7.42 -21.82 -9.76
C HIS A 60 -6.88 -23.08 -10.47
N SER A 61 -5.65 -23.05 -10.98
CA SER A 61 -4.99 -24.22 -11.55
C SER A 61 -3.50 -24.27 -11.19
N ILE A 62 -3.22 -24.43 -9.89
CA ILE A 62 -2.01 -25.15 -9.48
C ILE A 62 -2.38 -26.63 -9.60
N ASN A 63 -2.17 -27.19 -10.80
CA ASN A 63 -2.36 -28.62 -11.04
C ASN A 63 -1.50 -29.40 -10.04
N SER A 64 -2.16 -30.12 -9.13
CA SER A 64 -1.50 -31.17 -8.35
C SER A 64 -1.15 -32.29 -9.32
N SER A 65 0.11 -32.37 -9.74
CA SER A 65 0.64 -33.61 -10.30
C SER A 65 0.52 -34.68 -9.21
N LYS A 66 -0.33 -35.67 -9.46
CA LYS A 66 -0.47 -36.87 -8.61
C LYS A 66 0.89 -37.56 -8.55
N SER A 67 1.54 -37.48 -7.40
CA SER A 67 2.53 -38.47 -6.98
C SER A 67 1.79 -39.48 -6.13
N GLU A 68 1.57 -40.67 -6.67
CA GLU A 68 1.08 -41.83 -5.94
C GLU A 68 2.17 -42.30 -4.98
N THR A 69 2.01 -41.98 -3.69
CA THR A 69 2.63 -42.73 -2.59
C THR A 69 1.58 -42.95 -1.49
N ALA A 70 1.64 -44.14 -0.91
CA ALA A 70 0.54 -44.85 -0.28
C ALA A 70 -0.01 -44.22 1.02
N SER A 71 -1.35 -44.24 1.13
CA SER A 71 -2.19 -44.43 2.31
C SER A 71 -1.55 -44.27 3.71
N ALA A 72 -1.67 -43.06 4.26
CA ALA A 72 -1.95 -42.87 5.69
C ALA A 72 -3.01 -41.76 5.79
N VAL A 73 -4.11 -42.02 6.49
CA VAL A 73 -5.12 -40.99 6.79
C VAL A 73 -4.41 -39.87 7.54
N SER A 74 -4.31 -38.69 6.92
CA SER A 74 -3.63 -37.54 7.52
C SER A 74 -4.32 -37.19 8.87
N PRO A 75 -3.58 -36.97 9.96
CA PRO A 75 -4.13 -36.51 11.24
C PRO A 75 -5.05 -35.28 11.11
N TYR A 76 -4.83 -34.49 10.06
CA TYR A 76 -5.66 -33.36 9.64
C TYR A 76 -7.13 -33.74 9.39
N MET A 77 -7.40 -34.92 8.83
CA MET A 77 -8.77 -35.36 8.53
C MET A 77 -9.56 -35.66 9.81
N GLY A 78 -8.90 -36.21 10.84
CA GLY A 78 -9.54 -36.53 12.12
C GLY A 78 -9.94 -35.29 12.92
N THR A 79 -9.09 -34.26 12.99
CA THR A 79 -9.41 -33.01 13.69
C THR A 79 -10.48 -32.19 12.97
N LEU A 80 -10.45 -32.18 11.63
CA LEU A 80 -11.47 -31.52 10.81
C LEU A 80 -12.84 -32.23 10.89
N GLU A 81 -12.86 -33.55 11.06
CA GLU A 81 -14.09 -34.31 11.30
C GLU A 81 -14.62 -34.14 12.74
N MET A 82 -13.73 -34.01 13.73
CA MET A 82 -14.14 -33.72 15.10
C MET A 82 -14.84 -32.36 15.23
N LEU A 83 -14.32 -31.33 14.57
CA LEU A 83 -14.90 -29.96 14.60
C LEU A 83 -16.20 -29.80 13.78
N LYS A 84 -16.68 -30.85 13.09
CA LYS A 84 -18.00 -30.84 12.41
C LYS A 84 -19.17 -31.22 13.33
N ARG A 85 -18.88 -31.70 14.54
CA ARG A 85 -19.91 -32.04 15.53
C ARG A 85 -20.34 -30.77 16.29
N PRO A 86 -21.56 -30.72 16.85
CA PRO A 86 -21.92 -29.63 17.75
C PRO A 86 -20.98 -29.64 18.96
N HIS A 87 -20.33 -28.51 19.23
CA HIS A 87 -19.48 -28.30 20.41
C HIS A 87 -20.02 -27.17 21.27
N THR A 88 -19.92 -27.34 22.58
CA THR A 88 -20.11 -26.26 23.55
C THR A 88 -18.85 -25.38 23.60
N ASP A 89 -19.02 -24.12 24.02
CA ASP A 89 -17.89 -23.19 24.21
C ASP A 89 -16.84 -23.72 25.20
N TRP A 90 -17.29 -24.40 26.26
CA TRP A 90 -16.40 -25.01 27.25
C TRP A 90 -15.54 -26.12 26.64
N GLU A 91 -16.14 -27.02 25.84
CA GLU A 91 -15.39 -28.07 25.13
C GLU A 91 -14.34 -27.48 24.19
N LEU A 92 -14.70 -26.43 23.43
CA LEU A 92 -13.77 -25.72 22.54
C LEU A 92 -12.65 -25.04 23.33
N THR A 93 -12.96 -24.47 24.50
CA THR A 93 -11.97 -23.83 25.37
C THR A 93 -10.94 -24.83 25.89
N GLU A 94 -11.40 -25.97 26.40
CA GLU A 94 -10.49 -27.02 26.89
C GLU A 94 -9.66 -27.62 25.75
N GLU A 95 -10.28 -27.81 24.58
CA GLU A 95 -9.58 -28.28 23.39
C GLU A 95 -8.53 -27.28 22.89
N ALA A 96 -8.85 -25.98 22.83
CA ALA A 96 -7.90 -24.93 22.46
C ALA A 96 -6.71 -24.86 23.44
N LYS A 97 -6.95 -25.00 24.76
CA LYS A 97 -5.88 -25.09 25.77
C LYS A 97 -4.99 -26.31 25.55
N ARG A 98 -5.59 -27.48 25.28
CA ARG A 98 -4.87 -28.73 24.99
C ARG A 98 -4.00 -28.61 23.75
N ILE A 99 -4.53 -28.04 22.67
CA ILE A 99 -3.79 -27.80 21.42
C ILE A 99 -2.67 -26.78 21.67
N TYR A 100 -2.94 -25.69 22.39
CA TYR A 100 -1.92 -24.68 22.71
C TYR A 100 -0.73 -25.27 23.47
N ALA A 101 -0.97 -26.15 24.44
CA ALA A 101 0.09 -26.85 25.15
C ALA A 101 0.96 -27.70 24.19
N GLN A 102 0.34 -28.35 23.20
CA GLN A 102 1.06 -29.09 22.15
C GLN A 102 1.86 -28.15 21.25
N VAL A 103 1.28 -27.02 20.82
CA VAL A 103 1.99 -26.00 20.04
C VAL A 103 3.24 -25.55 20.79
N ALA A 104 3.11 -25.19 22.07
CA ALA A 104 4.25 -24.74 22.87
C ALA A 104 5.38 -25.79 22.97
N LEU A 105 5.02 -27.08 23.13
CA LEU A 105 5.98 -28.18 23.16
C LEU A 105 6.67 -28.35 21.80
N VAL A 106 5.90 -28.42 20.70
CA VAL A 106 6.44 -28.60 19.36
C VAL A 106 7.30 -27.41 18.93
N GLU A 107 6.90 -26.18 19.26
CA GLU A 107 7.73 -24.99 19.01
C GLU A 107 9.09 -25.07 19.73
N LYS A 108 9.11 -25.54 20.99
CA LYS A 108 10.36 -25.74 21.74
C LYS A 108 11.25 -26.77 21.05
N THR A 109 10.67 -27.87 20.57
CA THR A 109 11.41 -28.88 19.79
C THR A 109 11.95 -28.31 18.49
N CYS A 110 11.14 -27.58 17.71
CA CYS A 110 11.57 -26.96 16.46
C CYS A 110 12.76 -26.02 16.68
N LYS A 111 12.71 -25.19 17.73
CA LYS A 111 13.80 -24.29 18.11
C LYS A 111 15.08 -25.05 18.49
N ALA A 112 14.96 -26.08 19.32
CA ALA A 112 16.10 -26.87 19.76
C ALA A 112 16.74 -27.66 18.61
N GLN A 113 15.94 -28.10 17.64
CA GLN A 113 16.41 -28.92 16.53
C GLN A 113 16.87 -28.12 15.31
N LEU A 114 16.69 -26.79 15.28
CA LEU A 114 16.93 -25.96 14.09
C LEU A 114 18.38 -26.01 13.57
N SER A 115 19.36 -26.27 14.45
CA SER A 115 20.76 -26.41 14.08
C SER A 115 21.10 -27.76 13.44
N HIS A 116 20.25 -28.78 13.59
CA HIS A 116 20.51 -30.13 13.09
C HIS A 116 20.34 -30.22 11.56
N THR A 117 21.08 -31.12 10.92
CA THR A 117 21.12 -31.30 9.45
C THR A 117 20.22 -32.42 8.93
N ARG A 118 19.40 -33.03 9.78
CA ARG A 118 18.44 -34.08 9.39
C ARG A 118 17.16 -33.44 8.83
N TRP A 119 17.22 -33.02 7.57
CA TRP A 119 16.15 -32.25 6.92
C TRP A 119 14.77 -32.91 6.99
N GLN A 120 14.68 -34.23 6.84
CA GLN A 120 13.41 -34.97 6.91
C GLN A 120 12.78 -34.97 8.31
N GLU A 121 13.60 -35.05 9.37
CA GLU A 121 13.10 -34.94 10.74
C GLU A 121 12.69 -33.48 11.01
N LEU A 122 13.51 -32.52 10.60
CA LEU A 122 13.25 -31.10 10.84
C LEU A 122 12.00 -30.59 10.12
N ILE A 123 11.77 -31.01 8.86
CA ILE A 123 10.57 -30.65 8.10
C ILE A 123 9.32 -31.25 8.74
N SER A 124 9.38 -32.49 9.25
CA SER A 124 8.21 -33.12 9.87
C SER A 124 7.80 -32.40 11.16
N TRP A 125 8.77 -31.91 11.95
CA TRP A 125 8.48 -31.06 13.12
C TRP A 125 7.79 -29.73 12.75
N HIS A 126 8.27 -29.06 11.70
CA HIS A 126 7.67 -27.79 11.28
C HIS A 126 6.30 -27.99 10.60
N GLN A 127 6.12 -29.08 9.85
CA GLN A 127 4.82 -29.46 9.32
C GLN A 127 3.81 -29.73 10.45
N LEU A 128 4.23 -30.47 11.48
CA LEU A 128 3.41 -30.72 12.67
C LEU A 128 3.07 -29.42 13.41
N LEU A 129 4.04 -28.51 13.55
CA LEU A 129 3.82 -27.22 14.20
C LEU A 129 2.73 -26.43 13.48
N LEU A 130 2.82 -26.30 12.16
CA LEU A 130 1.82 -25.58 11.35
C LEU A 130 0.44 -26.23 11.44
N GLN A 131 0.36 -27.56 11.40
CA GLN A 131 -0.89 -28.29 11.60
C GLN A 131 -1.51 -27.97 12.97
N LYS A 132 -0.71 -28.02 14.06
CA LYS A 132 -1.21 -27.73 15.40
C LYS A 132 -1.66 -26.28 15.58
N GLN A 133 -0.94 -25.35 14.98
CA GLN A 133 -1.34 -23.94 14.98
C GLN A 133 -2.62 -23.72 14.17
N GLN A 134 -2.81 -24.43 13.05
CA GLN A 134 -4.06 -24.40 12.29
C GLN A 134 -5.23 -24.97 13.09
N GLU A 135 -5.06 -26.14 13.71
CA GLU A 135 -6.07 -26.75 14.59
C GLU A 135 -6.50 -25.79 15.71
N PHE A 136 -5.55 -25.06 16.29
CA PHE A 136 -5.83 -24.04 17.29
C PHE A 136 -6.74 -22.92 16.75
N PHE A 137 -6.51 -22.44 15.53
CA PHE A 137 -7.39 -21.47 14.89
C PHE A 137 -8.78 -22.06 14.62
N LEU A 138 -8.86 -23.30 14.13
CA LEU A 138 -10.15 -23.94 13.87
C LEU A 138 -10.99 -24.11 15.16
N ALA A 139 -10.35 -24.39 16.30
CA ALA A 139 -11.03 -24.49 17.60
C ALA A 139 -11.41 -23.11 18.16
N SER A 140 -10.45 -22.17 18.22
CA SER A 140 -10.68 -20.85 18.83
C SER A 140 -11.60 -19.95 18.02
N GLN A 141 -11.63 -20.11 16.70
CA GLN A 141 -12.47 -19.32 15.77
C GLN A 141 -13.74 -20.05 15.35
N HIS A 142 -14.09 -21.14 16.03
CA HIS A 142 -15.29 -21.91 15.74
C HIS A 142 -16.56 -21.05 15.92
N HIS A 143 -17.63 -21.35 15.18
CA HIS A 143 -18.87 -20.55 15.24
C HIS A 143 -19.51 -20.55 16.63
N SER A 144 -19.36 -21.64 17.40
CA SER A 144 -19.82 -21.76 18.79
C SER A 144 -18.86 -21.17 19.83
N ALA A 145 -17.67 -20.71 19.43
CA ALA A 145 -16.70 -20.12 20.35
C ALA A 145 -17.17 -18.74 20.83
N SER A 146 -17.03 -18.51 22.13
CA SER A 146 -17.24 -17.22 22.80
C SER A 146 -16.30 -16.14 22.27
N SER A 147 -16.66 -14.88 22.50
CA SER A 147 -15.81 -13.73 22.16
C SER A 147 -14.46 -13.80 22.87
N GLU A 148 -14.45 -14.23 24.14
CA GLU A 148 -13.25 -14.42 24.94
C GLU A 148 -12.32 -15.48 24.33
N LEU A 149 -12.88 -16.62 23.90
CA LEU A 149 -12.13 -17.67 23.24
C LEU A 149 -11.58 -17.21 21.89
N ARG A 150 -12.31 -16.42 21.10
CA ARG A 150 -11.79 -15.92 19.81
C ARG A 150 -10.58 -14.98 20.00
N LEU A 151 -10.62 -14.14 21.03
CA LEU A 151 -9.56 -13.18 21.36
C LEU A 151 -8.24 -13.81 21.80
N ILE A 152 -8.23 -15.09 22.22
CA ILE A 152 -6.99 -15.72 22.69
C ILE A 152 -5.94 -15.83 21.58
N ALA A 153 -6.37 -15.93 20.32
CA ALA A 153 -5.46 -16.04 19.18
C ALA A 153 -4.61 -14.77 19.03
N GLU A 154 -5.23 -13.59 19.21
CA GLU A 154 -4.53 -12.31 19.25
C GLU A 154 -3.70 -12.18 20.53
N LYS A 155 -4.28 -12.50 21.69
CA LYS A 155 -3.59 -12.44 22.99
C LYS A 155 -2.30 -13.26 23.04
N TYR A 156 -2.29 -14.42 22.39
CA TYR A 156 -1.11 -15.29 22.30
C TYR A 156 -0.23 -15.02 21.07
N ALA A 157 -0.56 -13.99 20.28
CA ALA A 157 0.13 -13.61 19.06
C ALA A 157 0.31 -14.81 18.08
N MET A 158 -0.71 -15.67 18.00
CA MET A 158 -0.63 -16.92 17.23
C MET A 158 -0.28 -16.70 15.76
N PRO A 159 -0.80 -15.68 15.05
CA PRO A 159 -0.38 -15.41 13.67
C PRO A 159 1.12 -15.10 13.55
N ALA A 160 1.64 -14.25 14.43
CA ALA A 160 3.07 -13.90 14.44
C ALA A 160 3.96 -15.10 14.78
N ARG A 161 3.53 -15.97 15.70
CA ARG A 161 4.24 -17.20 16.06
C ARG A 161 4.25 -18.22 14.91
N MET A 162 3.13 -18.36 14.20
CA MET A 162 3.03 -19.23 13.04
C MET A 162 4.02 -18.80 11.96
N TRP A 163 4.07 -17.50 11.65
CA TRP A 163 5.07 -16.97 10.73
C TRP A 163 6.50 -17.22 11.22
N LYS A 164 6.85 -16.68 12.39
CA LYS A 164 8.24 -16.68 12.88
C LYS A 164 8.78 -18.09 13.11
N TYR A 165 8.08 -18.89 13.90
CA TYR A 165 8.57 -20.20 14.35
C TYR A 165 8.14 -21.35 13.45
N GLY A 166 6.97 -21.23 12.81
CA GLY A 166 6.47 -22.26 11.90
C GLY A 166 7.12 -22.18 10.52
N ILE A 167 7.35 -20.98 9.99
CA ILE A 167 7.70 -20.76 8.58
C ILE A 167 9.08 -20.12 8.42
N HIS A 168 9.22 -18.87 8.83
CA HIS A 168 10.32 -17.99 8.45
C HIS A 168 11.69 -18.52 8.93
N ASN A 169 11.83 -18.85 10.21
CA ASN A 169 13.07 -19.38 10.76
C ASN A 169 13.54 -20.66 10.04
N PHE A 170 12.60 -21.53 9.68
CA PHE A 170 12.92 -22.77 8.99
C PHE A 170 13.27 -22.54 7.53
N LEU A 171 12.54 -21.67 6.82
CA LEU A 171 12.88 -21.27 5.45
C LEU A 171 14.28 -20.63 5.39
N ASN A 172 14.64 -19.78 6.34
CA ASN A 172 15.99 -19.21 6.41
C ASN A 172 17.04 -20.29 6.64
N ARG A 173 16.78 -21.24 7.56
CA ARG A 173 17.68 -22.37 7.79
C ARG A 173 17.89 -23.24 6.55
N LEU A 174 16.83 -23.52 5.80
CA LEU A 174 16.94 -24.23 4.54
C LEU A 174 17.73 -23.41 3.51
N LYS A 175 17.49 -22.10 3.41
CA LYS A 175 18.17 -21.18 2.48
C LYS A 175 19.70 -21.16 2.68
N GLU A 176 20.17 -21.19 3.93
CA GLU A 176 21.61 -21.26 4.26
C GLU A 176 22.33 -22.49 3.66
N ASN A 177 21.59 -23.53 3.27
CA ASN A 177 22.13 -24.81 2.82
C ASN A 177 21.82 -25.10 1.34
N LEU A 178 21.48 -24.06 0.57
CA LEU A 178 21.35 -24.15 -0.87
C LEU A 178 22.69 -24.55 -1.54
N PRO A 179 22.66 -25.27 -2.67
CA PRO A 179 21.48 -25.68 -3.43
C PRO A 179 20.80 -26.98 -2.94
N SER A 180 21.42 -27.70 -2.00
CA SER A 180 21.00 -29.05 -1.58
C SER A 180 19.59 -29.14 -0.98
N THR A 181 19.09 -28.02 -0.45
CA THR A 181 17.79 -27.91 0.22
C THR A 181 16.65 -27.43 -0.67
N LEU A 182 16.91 -27.13 -1.95
CA LEU A 182 15.95 -26.45 -2.82
C LEU A 182 14.60 -27.17 -2.88
N ASP A 183 14.58 -28.48 -3.13
CA ASP A 183 13.33 -29.25 -3.22
C ASP A 183 12.57 -29.33 -1.89
N TYR A 184 13.27 -29.31 -0.75
CA TYR A 184 12.64 -29.20 0.57
C TYR A 184 11.97 -27.84 0.75
N ILE A 185 12.60 -26.75 0.30
CA ILE A 185 11.99 -25.40 0.31
C ILE A 185 10.73 -25.39 -0.56
N ARG A 186 10.80 -25.94 -1.78
CA ARG A 186 9.64 -26.00 -2.69
C ARG A 186 8.46 -26.73 -2.05
N SER A 187 8.73 -27.93 -1.52
CA SER A 187 7.73 -28.79 -0.88
C SER A 187 7.14 -28.12 0.37
N PHE A 188 7.98 -27.54 1.22
CA PHE A 188 7.55 -26.88 2.45
C PHE A 188 6.70 -25.62 2.18
N ILE A 189 7.06 -24.79 1.20
CA ILE A 189 6.25 -23.62 0.83
C ILE A 189 4.85 -24.05 0.37
N ASN A 190 4.75 -25.07 -0.50
CA ASN A 190 3.46 -25.59 -0.94
C ASN A 190 2.61 -26.10 0.24
N PHE A 191 3.25 -26.76 1.21
CA PHE A 191 2.60 -27.19 2.44
C PHE A 191 2.14 -26.00 3.31
N ALA A 192 2.98 -24.99 3.52
CA ALA A 192 2.60 -23.81 4.29
C ALA A 192 1.42 -23.07 3.65
N ILE A 193 1.40 -22.93 2.32
CA ILE A 193 0.27 -22.37 1.56
C ILE A 193 -1.00 -23.19 1.82
N SER A 194 -0.94 -24.53 1.78
CA SER A 194 -2.14 -25.36 2.01
C SER A 194 -2.68 -25.28 3.44
N ILE A 195 -1.84 -24.92 4.41
CA ILE A 195 -2.24 -24.65 5.80
C ILE A 195 -2.86 -23.25 5.96
N ILE A 196 -2.27 -22.23 5.35
CA ILE A 196 -2.70 -20.82 5.51
C ILE A 196 -3.97 -20.52 4.70
N MET A 197 -4.09 -21.06 3.48
CA MET A 197 -5.22 -20.77 2.60
C MET A 197 -6.60 -20.99 3.26
N PRO A 198 -6.86 -22.11 3.98
CA PRO A 198 -8.11 -22.29 4.71
C PRO A 198 -8.36 -21.28 5.84
N LEU A 199 -7.31 -20.69 6.43
CA LEU A 199 -7.45 -19.72 7.52
C LEU A 199 -8.08 -18.41 7.04
N LEU A 200 -8.01 -18.09 5.74
CA LEU A 200 -8.72 -16.93 5.17
C LEU A 200 -10.24 -16.99 5.40
N LYS A 201 -10.79 -18.21 5.47
CA LYS A 201 -12.22 -18.45 5.74
C LYS A 201 -12.47 -18.70 7.23
N ASN A 202 -11.61 -19.48 7.87
CA ASN A 202 -11.86 -19.98 9.21
C ASN A 202 -11.41 -19.03 10.33
N ALA A 203 -10.56 -18.05 10.01
CA ALA A 203 -10.07 -17.05 10.95
C ALA A 203 -9.99 -15.66 10.26
N PRO A 204 -11.14 -15.12 9.80
CA PRO A 204 -11.19 -13.98 8.89
C PRO A 204 -10.69 -12.66 9.51
N ASP A 205 -10.75 -12.52 10.83
CA ASP A 205 -10.25 -11.35 11.56
C ASP A 205 -8.74 -11.11 11.31
N PHE A 206 -8.01 -12.16 10.92
CA PHE A 206 -6.58 -12.10 10.60
C PHE A 206 -6.28 -12.08 9.09
N ASN A 207 -7.26 -11.81 8.23
CA ASN A 207 -7.09 -11.87 6.78
C ASN A 207 -5.96 -10.99 6.23
N GLY A 208 -5.75 -9.80 6.81
CA GLY A 208 -4.58 -8.96 6.46
C GLY A 208 -3.26 -9.69 6.71
N THR A 209 -3.15 -10.44 7.82
CA THR A 209 -1.95 -11.23 8.13
C THR A 209 -1.78 -12.43 7.19
N TRP A 210 -2.87 -13.17 6.93
CA TRP A 210 -2.80 -14.36 6.07
C TRP A 210 -2.48 -14.01 4.61
N THR A 211 -3.07 -12.94 4.10
CA THR A 211 -2.78 -12.45 2.74
C THR A 211 -1.33 -11.96 2.62
N GLU A 212 -0.81 -11.24 3.61
CA GLU A 212 0.62 -10.89 3.66
C GLU A 212 1.51 -12.14 3.64
N CYS A 213 1.21 -13.11 4.51
CA CYS A 213 1.96 -14.34 4.61
C CYS A 213 1.99 -15.16 3.31
N LEU A 214 0.87 -15.18 2.56
CA LEU A 214 0.79 -15.82 1.26
C LEU A 214 1.61 -15.05 0.21
N GLY A 215 1.60 -13.71 0.26
CA GLY A 215 2.46 -12.85 -0.55
C GLY A 215 3.95 -13.11 -0.30
N ASP A 216 4.35 -13.24 0.96
CA ASP A 216 5.71 -13.56 1.37
C ASP A 216 6.14 -14.96 0.93
N LEU A 217 5.30 -15.98 1.11
CA LEU A 217 5.58 -17.34 0.66
C LEU A 217 5.78 -17.40 -0.85
N ALA A 218 4.93 -16.70 -1.61
CA ALA A 218 5.08 -16.58 -3.05
C ALA A 218 6.36 -15.83 -3.44
N ARG A 219 6.71 -14.76 -2.72
CA ARG A 219 7.97 -14.01 -2.91
C ARG A 219 9.20 -14.88 -2.63
N TYR A 220 9.16 -15.65 -1.54
CA TYR A 220 10.21 -16.62 -1.22
C TYR A 220 10.40 -17.61 -2.38
N ARG A 221 9.28 -18.16 -2.87
CA ARG A 221 9.29 -19.12 -3.98
C ARG A 221 9.82 -18.51 -5.27
N MET A 222 9.41 -17.28 -5.60
CA MET A 222 9.92 -16.50 -6.73
C MET A 222 11.45 -16.36 -6.67
N ALA A 223 11.99 -15.95 -5.52
CA ALA A 223 13.42 -15.73 -5.35
C ALA A 223 14.25 -17.01 -5.49
N MET A 224 13.68 -18.18 -5.21
CA MET A 224 14.37 -19.48 -5.36
C MET A 224 14.37 -20.01 -6.80
N GLU A 225 13.51 -19.51 -7.68
CA GLU A 225 13.42 -19.94 -9.08
C GLU A 225 14.34 -19.11 -10.00
N GLU A 226 15.64 -19.05 -9.65
CA GLU A 226 16.62 -18.24 -10.40
C GLU A 226 16.76 -18.68 -11.86
N PHE A 227 16.77 -20.00 -12.11
CA PHE A 227 17.00 -20.57 -13.44
C PHE A 227 15.71 -20.84 -14.23
N ASN A 228 14.54 -20.86 -13.57
CA ASN A 228 13.25 -21.09 -14.22
C ASN A 228 12.44 -19.79 -14.30
N MET A 229 12.70 -19.01 -15.35
CA MET A 229 12.05 -17.72 -15.57
C MET A 229 10.53 -17.81 -15.68
N LYS A 230 9.98 -18.94 -16.15
CA LYS A 230 8.53 -19.14 -16.24
C LYS A 230 7.94 -19.25 -14.82
N ASP A 231 8.50 -20.10 -13.99
CA ASP A 231 8.03 -20.26 -12.61
C ASP A 231 8.25 -18.98 -11.81
N ARG A 232 9.39 -18.31 -12.01
CA ARG A 232 9.67 -17.00 -11.39
C ARG A 232 8.58 -15.98 -11.72
N LYS A 233 8.15 -15.87 -12.98
CA LYS A 233 7.06 -14.97 -13.39
C LYS A 233 5.72 -15.36 -12.74
N VAL A 234 5.40 -16.65 -12.67
CA VAL A 234 4.17 -17.15 -12.01
C VAL A 234 4.16 -16.78 -10.52
N TRP A 235 5.27 -16.98 -9.81
CA TRP A 235 5.37 -16.67 -8.39
C TRP A 235 5.45 -15.17 -8.11
N ALA A 236 6.05 -14.38 -9.01
CA ALA A 236 5.98 -12.91 -8.96
C ALA A 236 4.53 -12.42 -9.07
N ALA A 237 3.76 -12.95 -10.03
CA ALA A 237 2.35 -12.62 -10.20
C ALA A 237 1.51 -13.05 -8.98
N ALA A 238 1.74 -14.25 -8.45
CA ALA A 238 1.07 -14.72 -7.23
C ALA A 238 1.39 -13.84 -6.01
N SER A 239 2.63 -13.41 -5.85
CA SER A 239 3.03 -12.51 -4.77
C SER A 239 2.36 -11.14 -4.90
N ARG A 240 2.38 -10.54 -6.11
CA ARG A 240 1.69 -9.27 -6.40
C ARG A 240 0.19 -9.37 -6.14
N TYR A 241 -0.45 -10.46 -6.54
CA TYR A 241 -1.88 -10.70 -6.29
C TYR A 241 -2.19 -10.60 -4.79
N TRP A 242 -1.47 -11.34 -3.94
CA TRP A 242 -1.74 -11.34 -2.50
C TRP A 242 -1.46 -10.01 -1.83
N TYR A 243 -0.39 -9.30 -2.21
CA TYR A 243 -0.13 -7.97 -1.68
C TYR A 243 -1.13 -6.92 -2.15
N ASN A 244 -1.64 -7.01 -3.38
CA ASN A 244 -2.71 -6.13 -3.84
C ASN A 244 -4.02 -6.36 -3.06
N GLN A 245 -4.40 -7.62 -2.82
CA GLN A 245 -5.55 -7.93 -1.96
C GLN A 245 -5.37 -7.35 -0.55
N ASN A 246 -4.17 -7.49 0.02
CA ASN A 246 -3.88 -6.92 1.33
C ASN A 246 -3.90 -5.38 1.32
N ALA A 247 -3.33 -4.74 0.30
CA ALA A 247 -3.38 -3.30 0.14
C ALA A 247 -4.82 -2.77 -0.01
N GLY A 248 -5.72 -3.54 -0.61
CA GLY A 248 -7.15 -3.22 -0.70
C GLY A 248 -7.87 -3.25 0.66
N MET A 249 -7.51 -4.21 1.52
CA MET A 249 -8.05 -4.34 2.87
C MET A 249 -7.42 -3.35 3.86
N SER A 250 -6.10 -3.13 3.74
CA SER A 250 -5.28 -2.33 4.68
C SER A 250 -4.54 -1.20 3.96
N PRO A 251 -5.24 -0.27 3.29
CA PRO A 251 -4.64 0.72 2.39
C PRO A 251 -3.70 1.72 3.09
N THR A 252 -3.89 1.90 4.40
CA THR A 252 -3.11 2.83 5.23
C THR A 252 -1.73 2.31 5.60
N ILE A 253 -1.44 1.03 5.39
CA ILE A 253 -0.20 0.38 5.80
C ILE A 253 0.85 0.50 4.69
N GLY A 254 1.89 1.31 4.94
CA GLY A 254 2.98 1.53 4.00
C GLY A 254 3.83 0.28 3.72
N ARG A 255 3.93 -0.64 4.68
CA ARG A 255 4.72 -1.89 4.52
C ARG A 255 4.26 -2.73 3.32
N ILE A 256 2.95 -2.83 3.08
CA ILE A 256 2.44 -3.59 1.94
C ILE A 256 2.84 -2.93 0.61
N GLN A 257 2.85 -1.61 0.57
CA GLN A 257 3.32 -0.84 -0.59
C GLN A 257 4.82 -1.05 -0.81
N HIS A 258 5.62 -1.13 0.26
CA HIS A 258 7.04 -1.47 0.16
C HIS A 258 7.25 -2.83 -0.54
N HIS A 259 6.50 -3.88 -0.17
CA HIS A 259 6.60 -5.18 -0.83
C HIS A 259 6.16 -5.14 -2.30
N LEU A 260 5.16 -4.33 -2.66
CA LEU A 260 4.80 -4.10 -4.06
C LEU A 260 5.93 -3.41 -4.84
N GLY A 261 6.63 -2.46 -4.21
CA GLY A 261 7.81 -1.80 -4.81
C GLY A 261 8.95 -2.78 -5.09
N ILE A 262 9.20 -3.72 -4.18
CA ILE A 262 10.14 -4.84 -4.39
C ILE A 262 9.77 -5.64 -5.66
N LEU A 263 8.48 -5.89 -5.89
CA LEU A 263 7.99 -6.67 -7.03
C LEU A 263 7.91 -5.89 -8.35
N SER A 264 8.14 -4.58 -8.31
CA SER A 264 8.13 -3.67 -9.46
C SER A 264 9.52 -3.37 -10.03
N ARG A 265 10.56 -4.15 -9.73
CA ARG A 265 11.94 -3.95 -10.23
C ARG A 265 12.06 -3.81 -11.76
N ALA A 266 11.15 -4.41 -12.54
CA ALA A 266 11.13 -4.28 -14.00
C ALA A 266 10.64 -2.90 -14.48
N ASN A 267 9.96 -2.14 -13.62
CA ASN A 267 9.42 -0.81 -13.90
C ASN A 267 9.87 0.18 -12.80
N PRO A 268 11.02 0.85 -12.98
CA PRO A 268 11.58 1.74 -11.96
C PRO A 268 10.66 2.90 -11.53
N LEU A 269 9.79 3.39 -12.42
CA LEU A 269 8.79 4.41 -12.06
C LEU A 269 7.73 3.85 -11.11
N GLN A 270 7.19 2.68 -11.42
CA GLN A 270 6.22 2.01 -10.54
C GLN A 270 6.87 1.62 -9.20
N GLN A 271 8.13 1.21 -9.22
CA GLN A 271 8.91 0.95 -8.03
C GLN A 271 9.06 2.21 -7.16
N LEU A 272 9.43 3.35 -7.76
CA LEU A 272 9.49 4.64 -7.05
C LEU A 272 8.12 5.01 -6.48
N PHE A 273 7.04 4.84 -7.25
CA PHE A 273 5.67 5.10 -6.80
C PHE A 273 5.33 4.31 -5.53
N HIS A 274 5.57 3.00 -5.52
CA HIS A 274 5.27 2.17 -4.36
C HIS A 274 6.14 2.51 -3.14
N TYR A 275 7.43 2.81 -3.34
CA TYR A 275 8.32 3.20 -2.25
C TYR A 275 7.94 4.56 -1.65
N THR A 276 7.66 5.55 -2.49
CA THR A 276 7.21 6.86 -2.01
C THR A 276 5.85 6.76 -1.32
N LYS A 277 4.92 5.97 -1.87
CA LYS A 277 3.63 5.67 -1.22
C LYS A 277 3.83 5.01 0.15
N ALA A 278 4.73 4.03 0.27
CA ALA A 278 5.05 3.38 1.54
C ALA A 278 5.52 4.37 2.62
N LEU A 279 6.22 5.43 2.22
CA LEU A 279 6.74 6.46 3.11
C LEU A 279 5.72 7.54 3.50
N VAL A 280 4.70 7.80 2.66
CA VAL A 280 3.69 8.85 2.90
C VAL A 280 2.28 8.33 3.20
N SER A 281 2.13 7.01 3.32
CA SER A 281 0.96 6.35 3.90
C SER A 281 0.72 6.79 5.35
N VAL A 282 -0.53 6.68 5.82
CA VAL A 282 -0.91 7.02 7.21
C VAL A 282 -0.09 6.26 8.25
N SER A 283 0.18 4.97 8.01
CA SER A 283 1.15 4.18 8.76
C SER A 283 2.40 3.98 7.89
N PRO A 284 3.37 4.91 7.92
CA PRO A 284 4.54 4.85 7.03
C PRO A 284 5.45 3.67 7.36
N PHE A 285 6.27 3.25 6.39
CA PHE A 285 7.29 2.20 6.57
C PHE A 285 8.71 2.75 6.30
N PRO A 286 9.38 3.32 7.33
CA PRO A 286 10.67 4.01 7.18
C PRO A 286 11.81 3.15 6.61
N ASP A 287 11.79 1.84 6.84
CA ASP A 287 12.78 0.89 6.31
C ASP A 287 12.84 0.90 4.77
N THR A 288 11.82 1.44 4.10
CA THR A 288 11.83 1.69 2.65
C THR A 288 12.97 2.62 2.21
N ARG A 289 13.45 3.52 3.08
CA ARG A 289 14.56 4.43 2.76
C ARG A 289 15.84 3.67 2.44
N ASP A 290 16.10 2.55 3.11
CA ASP A 290 17.28 1.72 2.88
C ASP A 290 17.30 1.13 1.45
N VAL A 291 16.13 0.79 0.89
CA VAL A 291 16.01 0.22 -0.48
C VAL A 291 15.85 1.28 -1.57
N MET A 292 15.41 2.50 -1.23
CA MET A 292 15.37 3.62 -2.18
C MET A 292 16.77 3.97 -2.70
N GLU A 293 17.81 3.78 -1.89
CA GLU A 293 19.20 3.98 -2.30
C GLU A 293 19.61 3.06 -3.45
N LEU A 294 19.17 1.80 -3.43
CA LEU A 294 19.44 0.85 -4.50
C LEU A 294 18.75 1.26 -5.81
N LEU A 295 17.49 1.72 -5.72
CA LEU A 295 16.75 2.26 -6.85
C LEU A 295 17.44 3.49 -7.46
N PHE A 296 17.95 4.39 -6.63
CA PHE A 296 18.56 5.64 -7.10
C PHE A 296 20.02 5.51 -7.55
N SER A 297 20.73 4.46 -7.14
CA SER A 297 22.13 4.24 -7.48
C SER A 297 22.49 4.41 -8.98
N PRO A 298 21.67 3.97 -9.95
CA PRO A 298 21.99 4.13 -11.38
C PRO A 298 21.83 5.56 -11.90
N TYR A 299 21.23 6.47 -11.11
CA TYR A 299 20.83 7.82 -11.56
C TYR A 299 21.62 8.95 -10.89
N ARG A 300 22.58 8.65 -10.00
CA ARG A 300 23.37 9.67 -9.27
C ARG A 300 24.32 10.47 -10.15
N GLU A 301 24.82 9.87 -11.22
CA GLU A 301 25.80 10.48 -12.14
C GLU A 301 25.29 10.39 -13.58
N LEU A 302 24.01 10.74 -13.78
CA LEU A 302 23.42 10.67 -15.13
C LEU A 302 24.13 11.65 -16.07
N ASP A 303 24.80 11.12 -17.09
CA ASP A 303 25.48 11.93 -18.09
C ASP A 303 24.47 12.64 -19.01
N MET A 304 24.23 13.92 -18.71
CA MET A 304 23.34 14.80 -19.46
C MET A 304 23.80 15.07 -20.90
N ALA A 305 25.06 14.79 -21.24
CA ALA A 305 25.56 14.92 -22.61
C ALA A 305 25.15 13.72 -23.50
N SER A 306 24.70 12.61 -22.91
CA SER A 306 24.20 11.46 -23.66
C SER A 306 22.76 11.71 -24.13
N SER A 307 22.50 11.54 -25.43
CA SER A 307 21.21 11.84 -26.07
C SER A 307 20.17 10.71 -25.97
N GLN A 308 20.26 9.84 -24.96
CA GLN A 308 19.50 8.58 -24.87
C GLN A 308 18.54 8.51 -23.67
N HIS A 309 18.28 9.64 -23.01
CA HIS A 309 17.37 9.67 -21.86
C HIS A 309 15.91 9.61 -22.30
N THR A 310 15.16 8.72 -21.65
CA THR A 310 13.68 8.72 -21.68
C THR A 310 13.13 9.67 -20.62
N MET A 311 11.86 10.08 -20.76
CA MET A 311 11.15 10.83 -19.72
C MET A 311 11.27 10.15 -18.35
N THR A 312 11.12 8.83 -18.29
CA THR A 312 11.20 8.05 -17.03
C THR A 312 12.59 8.12 -16.40
N THR A 313 13.66 7.97 -17.18
CA THR A 313 15.04 8.06 -16.65
C THR A 313 15.37 9.46 -16.16
N ALA A 314 14.94 10.50 -16.88
CA ALA A 314 15.11 11.89 -16.44
C ALA A 314 14.31 12.21 -15.17
N PHE A 315 13.10 11.66 -15.06
CA PHE A 315 12.26 11.78 -13.85
C PHE A 315 12.93 11.13 -12.63
N LEU A 316 13.46 9.92 -12.78
CA LEU A 316 14.16 9.19 -11.72
C LEU A 316 15.44 9.90 -11.27
N ALA A 317 16.21 10.45 -12.21
CA ALA A 317 17.39 11.27 -11.88
C ALA A 317 17.01 12.56 -11.16
N THR A 318 15.92 13.22 -11.58
CA THR A 318 15.39 14.42 -10.90
C THR A 318 15.00 14.10 -9.46
N HIS A 319 14.27 12.99 -9.24
CA HIS A 319 13.89 12.54 -7.90
C HIS A 319 15.09 12.08 -7.07
N CYS A 320 16.09 11.45 -7.69
CA CYS A 320 17.36 11.09 -7.05
C CYS A 320 18.06 12.34 -6.52
N ALA A 321 18.27 13.36 -7.37
CA ALA A 321 18.89 14.62 -6.97
C ALA A 321 18.11 15.31 -5.84
N LEU A 322 16.78 15.33 -5.95
CA LEU A 322 15.91 15.90 -4.92
C LEU A 322 15.99 15.14 -3.59
N TYR A 323 15.95 13.81 -3.61
CA TYR A 323 15.97 12.96 -2.42
C TYR A 323 17.28 13.10 -1.63
N HIS A 324 18.41 13.21 -2.33
CA HIS A 324 19.73 13.38 -1.72
C HIS A 324 20.06 14.84 -1.36
N GLY A 325 19.18 15.79 -1.65
CA GLY A 325 19.41 17.21 -1.38
C GLY A 325 20.58 17.79 -2.19
N GLN A 326 20.71 17.39 -3.46
CA GLN A 326 21.72 17.94 -4.36
C GLN A 326 21.57 19.46 -4.55
N PRO A 327 22.63 20.17 -4.97
CA PRO A 327 22.58 21.59 -5.27
C PRO A 327 21.41 21.97 -6.18
N ALA A 328 20.83 23.14 -5.95
CA ALA A 328 19.59 23.54 -6.60
C ALA A 328 19.74 23.67 -8.13
N ASP A 329 20.89 24.12 -8.61
CA ASP A 329 21.23 24.21 -10.03
C ASP A 329 21.26 22.85 -10.73
N GLU A 330 21.83 21.83 -10.08
CA GLU A 330 21.82 20.45 -10.59
C GLU A 330 20.38 19.91 -10.66
N PHE A 331 19.61 20.07 -9.58
CA PHE A 331 18.20 19.71 -9.56
C PHE A 331 17.41 20.40 -10.67
N PHE A 332 17.57 21.72 -10.85
CA PHE A 332 16.84 22.47 -11.88
C PHE A 332 17.24 22.04 -13.29
N THR A 333 18.49 21.63 -13.50
CA THR A 333 18.97 21.11 -14.79
C THR A 333 18.26 19.81 -15.14
N LEU A 334 18.24 18.84 -14.20
CA LEU A 334 17.54 17.56 -14.36
C LEU A 334 16.03 17.74 -14.51
N ALA A 335 15.41 18.57 -13.66
CA ALA A 335 13.99 18.86 -13.72
C ALA A 335 13.59 19.52 -15.05
N THR A 336 14.40 20.46 -15.55
CA THR A 336 14.12 21.10 -16.84
C THR A 336 14.19 20.09 -17.98
N HIS A 337 15.19 19.20 -17.97
CA HIS A 337 15.31 18.14 -18.98
C HIS A 337 14.13 17.17 -18.94
N PHE A 338 13.73 16.70 -17.75
CA PHE A 338 12.53 15.88 -17.57
C PHE A 338 11.27 16.58 -18.12
N LEU A 339 11.06 17.86 -17.76
CA LEU A 339 9.89 18.62 -18.20
C LEU A 339 9.87 18.85 -19.72
N LEU A 340 11.02 18.90 -20.39
CA LEU A 340 11.11 18.95 -21.85
C LEU A 340 10.66 17.63 -22.47
N LEU A 341 11.21 16.50 -22.01
CA LEU A 341 10.82 15.17 -22.49
C LEU A 341 9.33 14.87 -22.24
N LEU A 342 8.80 15.29 -21.08
CA LEU A 342 7.38 15.16 -20.74
C LEU A 342 6.45 15.87 -21.74
N ARG A 343 6.92 16.93 -22.41
CA ARG A 343 6.13 17.64 -23.45
C ARG A 343 6.13 16.93 -24.78
N GLU A 344 7.17 16.15 -25.06
CA GLU A 344 7.38 15.49 -26.35
C GLU A 344 6.77 14.08 -26.35
N GLU A 345 6.85 13.37 -25.22
CA GLU A 345 6.38 12.00 -25.08
C GLU A 345 4.89 11.91 -24.75
N ALA A 346 4.19 10.94 -25.34
CA ALA A 346 2.81 10.64 -24.97
C ALA A 346 2.76 9.88 -23.64
N VAL A 347 2.16 10.50 -22.62
CA VAL A 347 2.07 9.92 -21.28
C VAL A 347 0.82 9.07 -21.15
N GLN A 348 0.99 7.78 -20.83
CA GLN A 348 -0.13 6.91 -20.47
C GLN A 348 -0.79 7.39 -19.17
N ASP A 349 -2.11 7.22 -19.05
CA ASP A 349 -2.89 7.83 -17.96
C ASP A 349 -2.41 7.41 -16.56
N GLN A 350 -2.15 6.12 -16.36
CA GLN A 350 -1.60 5.57 -15.11
C GLN A 350 -0.15 6.03 -14.83
N THR A 351 0.66 6.24 -15.88
CA THR A 351 2.02 6.80 -15.74
C THR A 351 1.96 8.20 -15.14
N GLY A 352 1.00 9.03 -15.58
CA GLY A 352 0.76 10.35 -14.99
C GLY A 352 0.38 10.29 -13.51
N VAL A 353 -0.36 9.26 -13.07
CA VAL A 353 -0.71 9.04 -11.65
C VAL A 353 0.54 8.74 -10.82
N TYR A 354 1.43 7.88 -11.32
CA TYR A 354 2.69 7.56 -10.64
C TYR A 354 3.59 8.78 -10.50
N ILE A 355 3.79 9.54 -11.58
CA ILE A 355 4.58 10.78 -11.59
C ILE A 355 4.04 11.77 -10.56
N MET A 356 2.74 12.08 -10.61
CA MET A 356 2.14 13.05 -9.70
C MET A 356 2.17 12.59 -8.24
N SER A 357 2.00 11.29 -7.98
CA SER A 357 2.07 10.75 -6.62
C SER A 357 3.48 10.83 -6.03
N CYS A 358 4.53 10.51 -6.81
CA CYS A 358 5.93 10.68 -6.40
C CYS A 358 6.25 12.16 -6.13
N ASN A 359 5.76 13.05 -6.99
CA ASN A 359 5.87 14.50 -6.85
C ASN A 359 5.25 15.00 -5.52
N PHE A 360 4.04 14.55 -5.18
CA PHE A 360 3.41 14.87 -3.89
C PHE A 360 4.21 14.31 -2.72
N ALA A 361 4.77 13.10 -2.83
CA ALA A 361 5.63 12.56 -1.79
C ALA A 361 6.88 13.42 -1.57
N ALA A 362 7.43 14.03 -2.62
CA ALA A 362 8.55 14.97 -2.49
C ALA A 362 8.16 16.28 -1.78
N ILE A 363 6.96 16.81 -2.02
CA ILE A 363 6.41 17.94 -1.22
C ILE A 363 6.35 17.56 0.28
N LEU A 364 5.98 16.31 0.55
CA LEU A 364 5.94 15.72 1.89
C LEU A 364 7.29 15.15 2.35
N GLN A 365 8.37 15.52 1.67
CA GLN A 365 9.76 15.16 2.00
C GLN A 365 9.98 13.65 2.18
N TYR A 366 9.30 12.87 1.36
CA TYR A 366 9.36 11.40 1.36
C TYR A 366 9.07 10.81 2.75
N GLY A 367 8.10 11.38 3.48
CA GLY A 367 7.69 10.89 4.80
C GLY A 367 8.66 11.24 5.92
N ASP A 368 9.35 12.38 5.83
CA ASP A 368 10.07 12.96 6.97
C ASP A 368 9.04 13.30 8.08
N PRO A 369 9.19 12.79 9.31
CA PRO A 369 8.29 13.11 10.43
C PRO A 369 8.17 14.62 10.72
N GLU A 370 9.20 15.40 10.38
CA GLU A 370 9.24 16.85 10.59
C GLU A 370 8.79 17.65 9.35
N ALA A 371 8.25 16.96 8.33
CA ALA A 371 7.74 17.63 7.13
C ALA A 371 6.54 18.51 7.45
N ILE A 372 6.78 19.83 7.50
CA ILE A 372 5.78 20.82 7.92
C ILE A 372 4.48 20.75 7.11
N VAL A 373 4.56 20.48 5.80
CA VAL A 373 3.37 20.34 4.95
C VAL A 373 2.57 19.08 5.33
N ALA A 374 3.23 17.98 5.66
CA ALA A 374 2.57 16.75 6.10
C ALA A 374 1.91 16.92 7.48
N LEU A 375 2.60 17.60 8.40
CA LEU A 375 2.07 17.93 9.72
C LEU A 375 0.83 18.82 9.62
N GLU A 376 0.87 19.87 8.80
CA GLU A 376 -0.28 20.77 8.62
C GLU A 376 -1.45 20.13 7.86
N LEU A 377 -1.19 19.15 7.01
CA LEU A 377 -2.25 18.38 6.34
C LEU A 377 -3.03 17.48 7.32
N THR A 378 -2.34 16.97 8.35
CA THR A 378 -2.93 16.05 9.34
C THR A 378 -3.54 16.75 10.54
N GLN A 379 -3.00 17.90 10.95
CA GLN A 379 -3.49 18.68 12.07
C GLN A 379 -4.88 19.27 11.78
N GLU A 380 -5.79 19.15 12.75
CA GLU A 380 -7.03 19.94 12.73
C GLU A 380 -6.69 21.41 12.98
N ASP A 381 -7.12 22.29 12.07
CA ASP A 381 -7.00 23.72 12.29
C ASP A 381 -7.88 24.12 13.47
N GLY A 382 -7.31 24.86 14.43
CA GLY A 382 -8.11 25.52 15.46
C GLY A 382 -9.07 26.54 14.83
N GLU A 383 -10.16 26.86 15.53
CA GLU A 383 -11.27 27.71 15.05
C GLU A 383 -10.87 29.08 14.43
N SER A 384 -9.62 29.53 14.62
CA SER A 384 -9.13 30.84 14.22
C SER A 384 -8.55 30.95 12.80
N VAL A 385 -8.39 29.87 12.04
CA VAL A 385 -7.74 29.92 10.71
C VAL A 385 -8.79 29.74 9.60
N SER A 386 -9.18 30.85 8.96
CA SER A 386 -10.13 30.85 7.85
C SER A 386 -9.63 31.66 6.66
N PHE A 387 -9.95 31.20 5.45
CA PHE A 387 -9.73 31.98 4.23
C PHE A 387 -10.61 33.23 4.13
N LYS A 388 -11.68 33.32 4.94
CA LYS A 388 -12.60 34.48 4.97
C LYS A 388 -12.00 35.70 5.67
N ASP A 389 -11.07 35.48 6.60
CA ASP A 389 -10.41 36.56 7.33
C ASP A 389 -9.12 36.94 6.61
N ALA A 390 -9.19 37.96 5.73
CA ALA A 390 -8.02 38.48 5.00
C ALA A 390 -6.85 38.91 5.92
N ARG A 391 -7.12 39.15 7.21
CA ARG A 391 -6.13 39.47 8.26
C ARG A 391 -5.57 38.25 9.02
N GLY A 392 -6.16 37.05 8.85
CA GLY A 392 -5.84 35.85 9.63
C GLY A 392 -4.75 34.94 9.03
N LEU A 393 -4.37 35.14 7.77
CA LEU A 393 -3.25 34.43 7.14
C LEU A 393 -2.04 35.37 7.09
N THR A 394 -1.46 35.67 8.26
CA THR A 394 -0.13 36.29 8.32
C THR A 394 0.84 35.43 7.51
N PRO A 395 1.74 36.00 6.68
CA PRO A 395 2.74 35.23 5.95
C PRO A 395 3.41 34.24 6.91
N SER A 396 3.41 32.96 6.56
CA SER A 396 4.07 31.94 7.38
C SER A 396 5.52 32.37 7.58
N SER A 397 5.92 32.68 8.81
CA SER A 397 7.29 33.08 9.15
C SER A 397 8.29 31.94 8.96
N VAL A 398 7.79 30.70 8.83
CA VAL A 398 8.58 29.49 8.60
C VAL A 398 8.68 29.25 7.10
N HIS A 399 9.89 29.40 6.56
CA HIS A 399 10.19 29.07 5.17
C HIS A 399 9.98 27.58 4.90
N LEU A 400 9.51 27.28 3.69
CA LEU A 400 9.41 25.89 3.22
C LEU A 400 10.82 25.31 3.09
N HIS A 401 11.01 24.08 3.57
CA HIS A 401 12.30 23.40 3.43
C HIS A 401 12.69 23.29 1.93
N PRO A 402 13.98 23.42 1.56
CA PRO A 402 14.41 23.46 0.16
C PRO A 402 13.89 22.28 -0.67
N MET A 403 13.92 21.06 -0.12
CA MET A 403 13.40 19.86 -0.78
C MET A 403 11.89 19.98 -1.08
N ALA A 404 11.10 20.45 -0.10
CA ALA A 404 9.67 20.63 -0.29
C ALA A 404 9.36 21.75 -1.30
N GLN A 405 10.18 22.82 -1.33
CA GLN A 405 10.05 23.91 -2.30
C GLN A 405 10.37 23.45 -3.73
N GLN A 406 11.46 22.71 -3.91
CA GLN A 406 11.84 22.10 -5.19
C GLN A 406 10.82 21.06 -5.63
N GLY A 407 10.36 20.20 -4.70
CA GLY A 407 9.28 19.24 -4.93
C GLY A 407 7.97 19.90 -5.35
N ALA A 408 7.57 21.01 -4.72
CA ALA A 408 6.40 21.79 -5.12
C ALA A 408 6.56 22.39 -6.52
N THR A 409 7.73 22.95 -6.82
CA THR A 409 8.05 23.50 -8.14
C THR A 409 7.95 22.43 -9.22
N LEU A 410 8.55 21.25 -9.01
CA LEU A 410 8.48 20.12 -9.92
C LEU A 410 7.02 19.68 -10.11
N SER A 411 6.32 19.40 -8.99
CA SER A 411 4.94 18.92 -8.98
C SER A 411 4.01 19.79 -9.82
N PHE A 412 4.02 21.09 -9.58
CA PHE A 412 3.05 21.97 -10.18
C PHE A 412 3.43 22.43 -11.60
N LYS A 413 4.72 22.42 -11.94
CA LYS A 413 5.14 22.54 -13.35
C LYS A 413 4.76 21.29 -14.15
N THR A 414 4.98 20.09 -13.60
CA THR A 414 4.53 18.83 -14.20
C THR A 414 3.01 18.83 -14.40
N LEU A 415 2.25 19.24 -13.38
CA LEU A 415 0.79 19.35 -13.49
C LEU A 415 0.38 20.29 -14.63
N SER A 416 0.98 21.49 -14.72
CA SER A 416 0.63 22.41 -15.80
C SER A 416 0.86 21.80 -17.18
N ILE A 417 1.97 21.09 -17.37
CA ILE A 417 2.28 20.42 -18.66
C ILE A 417 1.25 19.33 -18.97
N LEU A 418 0.94 18.47 -17.99
CA LEU A 418 -0.02 17.39 -18.15
C LEU A 418 -1.43 17.91 -18.43
N LEU A 419 -1.84 19.02 -17.80
CA LEU A 419 -3.14 19.63 -18.08
C LEU A 419 -3.21 20.24 -19.49
N ASP A 420 -2.14 20.90 -19.93
CA ASP A 420 -2.06 21.52 -21.26
C ASP A 420 -1.97 20.48 -22.38
N SER A 421 -1.49 19.26 -22.10
CA SER A 421 -1.43 18.17 -23.08
C SER A 421 -2.77 17.47 -23.31
N ILE A 422 -3.76 17.65 -22.43
CA ILE A 422 -5.09 17.02 -22.56
C ILE A 422 -5.89 17.73 -23.66
N LYS A 423 -6.20 16.99 -24.73
CA LYS A 423 -6.93 17.52 -25.89
C LYS A 423 -8.44 17.20 -25.80
N GLY A 424 -9.26 18.04 -26.44
CA GLY A 424 -10.63 17.68 -26.83
C GLY A 424 -11.63 17.39 -25.70
N GLY A 425 -11.46 18.01 -24.52
CA GLY A 425 -12.36 17.79 -23.38
C GLY A 425 -12.22 16.40 -22.75
N GLY A 426 -11.09 15.72 -22.97
CA GLY A 426 -10.72 14.52 -22.24
C GLY A 426 -10.42 14.81 -20.76
N VAL A 427 -10.40 13.76 -19.93
CA VAL A 427 -10.02 13.86 -18.51
C VAL A 427 -9.03 12.74 -18.20
N SER A 428 -7.96 13.07 -17.51
CA SER A 428 -6.93 12.12 -17.08
C SER A 428 -7.06 11.80 -15.59
N SER A 429 -6.65 10.61 -15.20
CA SER A 429 -6.53 10.21 -13.80
C SER A 429 -5.52 11.09 -13.04
N CYS A 430 -4.46 11.56 -13.70
CA CYS A 430 -3.49 12.46 -13.08
C CYS A 430 -4.09 13.83 -12.70
N ALA A 431 -4.98 14.38 -13.52
CA ALA A 431 -5.68 15.62 -13.22
C ALA A 431 -6.62 15.45 -12.02
N HIS A 432 -7.35 14.33 -11.98
CA HIS A 432 -8.22 13.98 -10.87
C HIS A 432 -7.45 13.91 -9.54
N ILE A 433 -6.39 13.10 -9.44
CA ILE A 433 -5.64 12.99 -8.17
C ILE A 433 -4.98 14.31 -7.76
N SER A 434 -4.62 15.16 -8.72
CA SER A 434 -4.01 16.46 -8.44
C SER A 434 -5.01 17.45 -7.87
N LEU A 435 -6.24 17.46 -8.41
CA LEU A 435 -7.34 18.22 -7.83
C LEU A 435 -7.71 17.69 -6.45
N SER A 436 -7.65 16.37 -6.21
CA SER A 436 -7.87 15.78 -4.88
C SER A 436 -6.80 16.20 -3.87
N PHE A 437 -5.53 16.26 -4.28
CA PHE A 437 -4.44 16.77 -3.45
C PHE A 437 -4.64 18.25 -3.10
N ILE A 438 -4.97 19.09 -4.09
CA ILE A 438 -5.26 20.51 -3.90
C ILE A 438 -6.52 20.71 -3.03
N TRP A 439 -7.51 19.83 -3.14
CA TRP A 439 -8.66 19.82 -2.23
C TRP A 439 -8.25 19.53 -0.78
N GLY A 440 -7.38 18.55 -0.57
CA GLY A 440 -6.78 18.31 0.75
C GLY A 440 -6.10 19.54 1.33
N LEU A 441 -5.35 20.29 0.50
CA LEU A 441 -4.78 21.59 0.89
C LEU A 441 -5.85 22.63 1.19
N ALA A 442 -6.91 22.71 0.38
CA ALA A 442 -7.99 23.68 0.57
C ALA A 442 -8.78 23.45 1.88
N LEU A 443 -8.73 22.25 2.43
CA LEU A 443 -9.28 21.93 3.76
C LEU A 443 -8.33 22.30 4.91
N ARG A 444 -7.08 22.67 4.61
CA ARG A 444 -5.98 22.92 5.57
C ARG A 444 -5.27 24.24 5.24
N PRO A 445 -5.78 25.41 5.67
CA PRO A 445 -5.32 26.71 5.20
C PRO A 445 -3.82 26.98 5.40
N LYS A 446 -3.21 26.46 6.47
CA LYS A 446 -1.75 26.58 6.70
C LYS A 446 -0.95 25.87 5.61
N ALA A 447 -1.31 24.61 5.31
CA ALA A 447 -0.66 23.84 4.26
C ALA A 447 -0.87 24.51 2.88
N MET A 448 -2.08 25.01 2.59
CA MET A 448 -2.35 25.76 1.36
C MET A 448 -1.49 27.03 1.27
N GLN A 449 -1.32 27.78 2.35
CA GLN A 449 -0.54 29.02 2.35
C GLN A 449 0.90 28.81 1.88
N ARG A 450 1.49 27.65 2.20
CA ARG A 450 2.85 27.27 1.79
C ARG A 450 2.99 26.96 0.31
N LEU A 451 1.91 26.51 -0.33
CA LEU A 451 1.94 25.94 -1.68
C LEU A 451 1.18 26.78 -2.73
N GLN A 452 0.33 27.72 -2.30
CA GLN A 452 -0.57 28.50 -3.16
C GLN A 452 0.11 29.17 -4.36
N GLU A 453 1.38 29.59 -4.21
CA GLU A 453 2.14 30.32 -5.24
C GLU A 453 2.65 29.38 -6.34
N PHE A 454 2.82 28.09 -6.03
CA PHE A 454 3.27 27.09 -6.99
C PHE A 454 2.12 26.53 -7.83
N ILE A 455 0.90 26.49 -7.27
CA ILE A 455 -0.27 25.87 -7.90
C ILE A 455 -0.61 26.59 -9.22
N PRO A 456 -0.77 25.88 -10.36
CA PRO A 456 -0.96 26.50 -11.66
C PRO A 456 -2.44 26.84 -11.88
N TRP A 457 -2.98 27.77 -11.08
CA TRP A 457 -4.40 28.14 -11.06
C TRP A 457 -4.97 28.44 -12.45
N ALA A 458 -4.21 29.12 -13.30
CA ALA A 458 -4.62 29.45 -14.67
C ALA A 458 -4.80 28.20 -15.55
N SER A 459 -3.87 27.25 -15.46
CA SER A 459 -3.95 25.98 -16.19
C SER A 459 -5.08 25.10 -15.65
N ILE A 460 -5.30 25.10 -14.33
CA ILE A 460 -6.44 24.41 -13.71
C ILE A 460 -7.78 24.98 -14.19
N ALA A 461 -7.97 26.30 -14.15
CA ALA A 461 -9.21 26.92 -14.59
C ALA A 461 -9.47 26.66 -16.08
N ARG A 462 -8.43 26.76 -16.92
CA ARG A 462 -8.51 26.42 -18.35
C ARG A 462 -8.93 24.97 -18.54
N PHE A 463 -8.26 24.03 -17.88
CA PHE A 463 -8.58 22.61 -17.94
C PHE A 463 -10.01 22.31 -17.51
N LEU A 464 -10.44 22.81 -16.34
CA LEU A 464 -11.80 22.61 -15.83
C LEU A 464 -12.85 23.10 -16.84
N ASN A 465 -12.63 24.25 -17.47
CA ASN A 465 -13.53 24.76 -18.50
C ASN A 465 -13.59 23.87 -19.74
N THR A 466 -12.52 23.14 -20.09
CA THR A 466 -12.57 22.16 -21.20
C THR A 466 -13.44 20.95 -20.90
N LEU A 467 -13.70 20.65 -19.61
CA LEU A 467 -14.55 19.55 -19.20
C LEU A 467 -16.04 19.90 -19.23
N ILE A 468 -16.38 21.18 -19.32
CA ILE A 468 -17.77 21.65 -19.34
C ILE A 468 -18.37 21.34 -20.71
N GLY A 469 -19.15 20.27 -20.75
CA GLY A 469 -19.85 19.77 -21.92
C GLY A 469 -21.35 19.57 -21.68
N PRO A 470 -22.09 19.14 -22.72
CA PRO A 470 -23.53 18.88 -22.61
C PRO A 470 -23.88 17.69 -21.69
N ASP A 471 -22.91 16.84 -21.36
CA ASP A 471 -23.02 15.69 -20.47
C ASP A 471 -22.92 16.05 -18.98
N ILE A 472 -22.62 17.31 -18.64
CA ILE A 472 -22.42 17.76 -17.26
C ILE A 472 -23.74 18.11 -16.58
N ILE A 473 -23.94 17.54 -15.39
CA ILE A 473 -25.08 17.83 -14.52
C ILE A 473 -24.65 18.87 -13.48
N PHE A 474 -24.99 20.15 -13.72
CA PHE A 474 -24.58 21.28 -12.87
C PHE A 474 -24.98 21.11 -11.39
N ASP A 475 -26.20 20.66 -11.12
CA ASP A 475 -26.68 20.40 -9.76
C ASP A 475 -25.81 19.38 -8.99
N LYS A 476 -25.15 18.45 -9.70
CA LYS A 476 -24.29 17.43 -9.09
C LYS A 476 -22.87 17.92 -8.84
N ILE A 477 -22.33 18.76 -9.71
CA ILE A 477 -21.00 19.35 -9.49
C ILE A 477 -21.04 20.48 -8.45
N GLU A 478 -22.20 21.10 -8.24
CA GLU A 478 -22.42 22.15 -7.24
C GLU A 478 -22.87 21.60 -5.87
N ASP A 479 -23.16 20.30 -5.78
CA ASP A 479 -23.58 19.65 -4.54
C ASP A 479 -22.45 19.66 -3.48
N ARG A 480 -22.85 19.79 -2.21
CA ARG A 480 -21.92 19.63 -1.08
C ARG A 480 -21.55 18.17 -0.84
N ALA A 481 -22.40 17.23 -1.19
CA ALA A 481 -22.10 15.81 -1.09
C ALA A 481 -21.12 15.39 -2.19
N PHE A 482 -20.36 14.33 -1.92
CA PHE A 482 -19.51 13.70 -2.93
C PHE A 482 -20.38 13.18 -4.10
N PRO A 483 -19.97 13.36 -5.37
CA PRO A 483 -20.84 13.11 -6.53
C PRO A 483 -21.01 11.61 -6.80
N LEU A 484 -21.95 10.98 -6.07
CA LEU A 484 -22.44 9.61 -6.30
C LEU A 484 -23.88 9.65 -6.79
N TYR A 485 -24.12 9.12 -7.99
CA TYR A 485 -25.47 9.04 -8.56
C TYR A 485 -25.64 7.79 -9.44
N LYS A 486 -26.89 7.39 -9.67
CA LYS A 486 -27.23 6.19 -10.42
C LYS A 486 -26.67 6.27 -11.84
N GLY A 487 -25.94 5.23 -12.25
CA GLY A 487 -25.31 5.15 -13.57
C GLY A 487 -23.90 5.76 -13.65
N ALA A 488 -23.42 6.42 -12.58
CA ALA A 488 -22.02 6.84 -12.49
C ALA A 488 -21.14 5.71 -11.96
N ALA A 489 -19.91 5.65 -12.44
CA ALA A 489 -18.89 4.77 -11.88
C ALA A 489 -18.54 5.26 -10.47
N ARG A 490 -18.66 4.34 -9.49
CA ARG A 490 -18.36 4.64 -8.08
C ARG A 490 -16.87 4.79 -7.84
N TYR A 491 -16.07 3.86 -8.36
CA TYR A 491 -14.62 3.83 -8.17
C TYR A 491 -13.90 4.01 -9.49
N PHE A 492 -12.74 4.66 -9.44
CA PHE A 492 -11.78 4.73 -10.54
C PHE A 492 -10.50 3.98 -10.14
N PRO A 493 -9.71 3.47 -11.11
CA PRO A 493 -8.44 2.80 -10.81
C PRO A 493 -7.53 3.65 -9.92
N GLU A 494 -7.45 4.96 -10.17
CA GLU A 494 -6.63 5.87 -9.39
C GLU A 494 -7.12 6.10 -7.95
N ASP A 495 -8.41 5.84 -7.65
CA ASP A 495 -8.92 5.95 -6.27
C ASP A 495 -8.21 4.95 -5.36
N PHE A 496 -8.00 3.73 -5.85
CA PHE A 496 -7.27 2.68 -5.12
C PHE A 496 -5.78 3.01 -5.02
N LEU A 497 -5.22 3.68 -6.03
CA LEU A 497 -3.81 4.09 -6.03
C LEU A 497 -3.51 5.16 -4.98
N ILE A 498 -4.43 6.09 -4.72
CA ILE A 498 -4.21 7.16 -3.73
C ILE A 498 -4.81 6.88 -2.35
N ARG A 499 -5.69 5.87 -2.21
CA ARG A 499 -6.26 5.47 -0.92
C ARG A 499 -5.16 5.14 0.10
N GLY A 500 -5.37 5.60 1.33
CA GLY A 500 -4.47 5.34 2.46
C GLY A 500 -3.27 6.29 2.57
N LEU A 501 -3.16 7.26 1.66
CA LEU A 501 -2.20 8.35 1.77
C LEU A 501 -2.65 9.38 2.81
N THR A 502 -1.69 9.98 3.50
CA THR A 502 -1.96 10.95 4.56
C THR A 502 -2.80 12.14 4.08
N TRP A 503 -2.55 12.62 2.86
CA TRP A 503 -3.25 13.77 2.28
C TRP A 503 -4.63 13.43 1.69
N SER A 504 -4.94 12.14 1.46
CA SER A 504 -6.20 11.72 0.81
C SER A 504 -7.30 11.38 1.82
N GLN A 505 -7.03 11.45 3.13
CA GLN A 505 -7.93 10.93 4.16
C GLN A 505 -9.29 11.62 4.20
N LEU A 506 -9.32 12.92 3.89
CA LEU A 506 -10.56 13.73 3.92
C LEU A 506 -11.28 13.79 2.56
N TYR A 507 -10.77 13.07 1.55
CA TYR A 507 -11.33 13.16 0.21
C TYR A 507 -12.59 12.29 0.04
N TYR A 508 -12.55 11.06 0.54
CA TYR A 508 -13.63 10.09 0.33
C TYR A 508 -14.67 10.14 1.47
N PRO A 509 -15.96 9.94 1.17
CA PRO A 509 -16.98 9.71 2.19
C PRO A 509 -16.64 8.52 3.10
N HIS A 510 -17.21 8.53 4.30
CA HIS A 510 -17.20 7.36 5.17
C HIS A 510 -17.78 6.15 4.41
N ASP A 511 -17.16 4.98 4.59
CA ASP A 511 -17.55 3.72 3.94
C ASP A 511 -17.52 3.68 2.41
N PHE A 512 -16.87 4.66 1.77
CA PHE A 512 -16.81 4.74 0.31
C PHE A 512 -16.38 3.42 -0.33
N PHE A 513 -15.40 2.74 0.26
CA PHE A 513 -14.80 1.48 -0.19
C PHE A 513 -15.30 0.20 0.52
N GLN A 514 -16.37 0.24 1.35
CA GLN A 514 -16.78 -0.96 2.08
C GLN A 514 -17.27 -2.10 1.15
N GLU A 515 -17.95 -1.78 0.05
CA GLU A 515 -18.50 -2.78 -0.89
C GLU A 515 -17.43 -3.51 -1.72
N THR A 516 -16.19 -3.01 -1.75
CA THR A 516 -15.09 -3.68 -2.46
C THR A 516 -14.49 -4.84 -1.67
N ALA A 517 -14.73 -4.90 -0.35
CA ALA A 517 -14.20 -5.99 0.49
C ALA A 517 -14.92 -7.34 0.26
N SER A 518 -16.16 -7.33 -0.24
CA SER A 518 -16.98 -8.54 -0.44
C SER A 518 -16.95 -9.11 -1.86
N THR A 519 -16.46 -8.34 -2.82
CA THR A 519 -16.58 -8.66 -4.25
C THR A 519 -15.19 -8.92 -4.78
N LYS A 520 -14.88 -10.15 -5.22
CA LYS A 520 -13.66 -10.46 -6.00
C LYS A 520 -13.46 -9.31 -6.96
N GLU A 521 -12.35 -8.60 -6.79
CA GLU A 521 -11.97 -7.37 -7.49
C GLU A 521 -12.30 -7.55 -8.98
N LYS A 522 -13.49 -7.09 -9.39
CA LYS A 522 -13.79 -6.99 -10.81
C LYS A 522 -12.85 -5.90 -11.24
N SER A 523 -11.92 -6.22 -12.13
CA SER A 523 -11.11 -5.20 -12.77
C SER A 523 -12.04 -4.08 -13.17
N VAL A 524 -11.69 -2.86 -12.74
CA VAL A 524 -12.39 -1.66 -13.17
C VAL A 524 -12.01 -1.49 -14.64
N ILE A 525 -12.61 -2.32 -15.50
CA ILE A 525 -12.51 -2.21 -16.95
C ILE A 525 -12.98 -0.79 -17.26
N GLU A 526 -12.20 -0.07 -18.06
CA GLU A 526 -12.53 1.28 -18.51
C GLU A 526 -13.84 1.29 -19.32
N ASP A 527 -14.96 1.33 -18.61
CA ASP A 527 -16.28 1.61 -19.16
C ASP A 527 -16.31 3.10 -19.56
N PRO A 528 -16.84 3.46 -20.74
CA PRO A 528 -17.15 4.85 -21.10
C PRO A 528 -17.78 5.69 -19.98
N SER A 529 -18.53 5.07 -19.05
CA SER A 529 -19.09 5.73 -17.87
C SER A 529 -18.04 6.33 -16.91
N ILE A 530 -16.83 5.77 -16.84
CA ILE A 530 -15.72 6.24 -15.99
C ILE A 530 -15.24 7.61 -16.46
N GLY A 531 -15.08 7.81 -17.77
CA GLY A 531 -14.65 9.10 -18.31
C GLY A 531 -15.59 10.24 -17.91
N ILE A 532 -16.90 10.05 -18.08
CA ILE A 532 -17.91 11.05 -17.71
C ILE A 532 -17.93 11.26 -16.18
N SER A 533 -17.88 10.19 -15.41
CA SER A 533 -17.87 10.26 -13.93
C SER A 533 -16.62 10.98 -13.42
N ARG A 534 -15.46 10.78 -14.06
CA ARG A 534 -14.20 11.46 -13.72
C ARG A 534 -14.26 12.95 -14.07
N LYS A 535 -14.89 13.34 -15.19
CA LYS A 535 -15.15 14.77 -15.50
C LYS A 535 -15.98 15.43 -14.41
N HIS A 536 -17.08 14.79 -13.99
CA HIS A 536 -17.94 15.29 -12.92
C HIS A 536 -17.17 15.44 -11.61
N ARG A 537 -16.34 14.46 -11.26
CA ARG A 537 -15.54 14.51 -10.03
C ARG A 537 -14.48 15.62 -10.07
N CYS A 538 -13.83 15.85 -11.21
CA CYS A 538 -12.89 16.96 -11.39
C CYS A 538 -13.59 18.34 -11.29
N LEU A 539 -14.75 18.50 -11.96
CA LEU A 539 -15.54 19.72 -11.88
C LEU A 539 -16.06 19.99 -10.47
N TRP A 540 -16.58 18.95 -9.80
CA TRP A 540 -17.00 19.01 -8.40
C TRP A 540 -15.84 19.44 -7.50
N LEU A 541 -14.66 18.81 -7.62
CA LEU A 541 -13.46 19.23 -6.89
C LEU A 541 -13.13 20.70 -7.14
N GLY A 542 -13.22 21.18 -8.39
CA GLY A 542 -13.05 22.58 -8.75
C GLY A 542 -14.00 23.50 -7.98
N VAL A 543 -15.30 23.21 -7.98
CA VAL A 543 -16.31 23.98 -7.22
C VAL A 543 -16.04 23.92 -5.71
N ARG A 544 -15.64 22.76 -5.19
CA ARG A 544 -15.31 22.59 -3.77
C ARG A 544 -14.11 23.42 -3.36
N ILE A 545 -13.04 23.41 -4.16
CA ILE A 545 -11.84 24.23 -3.92
C ILE A 545 -12.20 25.71 -3.93
N VAL A 546 -12.97 26.20 -4.92
CA VAL A 546 -13.45 27.59 -4.96
C VAL A 546 -14.21 27.95 -3.68
N THR A 547 -15.12 27.07 -3.26
CA THR A 547 -15.96 27.29 -2.07
C THR A 547 -15.14 27.34 -0.78
N ALA A 548 -14.25 26.37 -0.56
CA ALA A 548 -13.42 26.31 0.65
C ALA A 548 -12.44 27.49 0.74
N THR A 549 -11.91 27.94 -0.39
CA THR A 549 -10.92 29.02 -0.46
C THR A 549 -11.55 30.40 -0.62
N SER A 550 -12.88 30.50 -0.55
CA SER A 550 -13.65 31.75 -0.75
C SER A 550 -13.31 32.46 -2.07
N GLY A 551 -13.02 31.70 -3.13
CA GLY A 551 -12.71 32.22 -4.45
C GLY A 551 -11.39 32.98 -4.55
N ARG A 552 -10.42 32.69 -3.68
CA ARG A 552 -9.18 33.50 -3.59
C ARG A 552 -8.30 33.46 -4.84
N TRP A 553 -8.17 32.32 -5.51
CA TRP A 553 -7.31 32.16 -6.69
C TRP A 553 -8.09 31.86 -7.98
N ILE A 554 -9.19 31.12 -7.85
CA ILE A 554 -10.14 30.81 -8.92
C ILE A 554 -11.55 31.09 -8.41
N ILE A 555 -12.41 31.58 -9.30
CA ILE A 555 -13.85 31.78 -9.05
C ILE A 555 -14.67 30.89 -9.99
N TYR A 556 -15.88 30.54 -9.56
CA TYR A 556 -16.85 29.78 -10.35
C TYR A 556 -18.18 30.54 -10.38
N ASN A 557 -18.68 30.84 -11.58
CA ASN A 557 -19.87 31.68 -11.78
C ASN A 557 -21.13 30.88 -12.16
N HIS A 558 -21.23 29.63 -11.69
CA HIS A 558 -22.29 28.67 -12.06
C HIS A 558 -22.27 28.23 -13.52
N ARG A 559 -21.23 28.60 -14.29
CA ARG A 559 -21.10 28.23 -15.70
C ARG A 559 -19.67 27.94 -16.13
N LYS A 560 -18.70 28.67 -15.58
CA LYS A 560 -17.28 28.53 -15.90
C LYS A 560 -16.41 28.94 -14.71
N PHE A 561 -15.15 28.54 -14.79
CA PHE A 561 -14.08 28.91 -13.89
C PHE A 561 -13.28 30.06 -14.47
N ASP A 562 -13.01 31.10 -13.68
CA ASP A 562 -12.16 32.23 -14.07
C ASP A 562 -11.08 32.45 -13.00
N ILE A 563 -9.97 33.08 -13.39
CA ILE A 563 -8.95 33.50 -12.43
C ILE A 563 -9.47 34.71 -11.65
N THR A 564 -9.27 34.69 -10.33
CA THR A 564 -9.64 35.82 -9.48
C THR A 564 -8.80 37.03 -9.86
N GLN A 565 -9.46 38.09 -10.34
CA GLN A 565 -8.78 39.36 -10.54
C GLN A 565 -8.50 39.97 -9.16
N VAL A 566 -7.24 40.01 -8.76
CA VAL A 566 -6.82 40.78 -7.60
C VAL A 566 -6.91 42.25 -8.01
N CYS A 567 -7.92 42.97 -7.54
CA CYS A 567 -7.87 44.43 -7.56
C CYS A 567 -6.65 44.82 -6.71
N GLY A 568 -5.62 45.37 -7.37
CA GLY A 568 -4.36 45.77 -6.75
C GLY A 568 -4.50 46.89 -5.73
#